data_AF-A0A0G0TYA5-F1
#
_entry.id   AF-A0A0G0TYA5-F1
#
_cell.length_a   1.000
_cell.length_b   1.000
_cell.length_c   1.000
_cell.angle_alpha   90.00
_cell.angle_beta   90.00
_cell.angle_gamma   90.00
#
_symmetry.space_group_name_H-M   'P 1'
#
loop_
_entity.id
_entity.type
_entity.pdbx_description
1 polymer ?
#
loop_
_entity_poly.entity_id
_entity_poly.type
_entity_poly.pdbx_seq_one_letter_code
_entity_poly.pdbx_strand_id
1 'polypeptide(L)'
;MNNNIDWKKYLIVLLITTGLFFTAIYLSNYFGDKKINQLKTIQDQIAIDILSSETQFSLLSELSCKNISDAVFSSELAELGNKLEWSQENLGATSEVSYLKKYYSLLQIKDYLLAKRISARCGVKSAFILYFYTTAVNCTLCQEESLVLSTLRAKYPELRVYSFDYSTDLSAVTSMLQIYKIKDTALPAMVIDDSVFSGFQTLENLEAYIKGSFKLQESATPAGNSKSSPAKSL
;
A
#
# COMPACT_ATOMS: atom_id res chain seq x y z
N MET A 1 34.74 -54.69 36.50
CA MET A 1 34.15 -53.34 36.64
C MET A 1 32.66 -53.48 36.37
N ASN A 2 31.84 -53.67 37.41
CA ASN A 2 30.41 -53.91 37.27
C ASN A 2 29.68 -52.63 37.67
N ASN A 3 29.47 -51.72 36.72
CA ASN A 3 28.65 -50.54 36.95
C ASN A 3 27.19 -51.01 37.02
N ASN A 4 26.68 -51.17 38.23
CA ASN A 4 25.25 -51.33 38.47
C ASN A 4 24.57 -50.02 38.08
N ILE A 5 24.08 -49.96 36.84
CA ILE A 5 23.28 -48.84 36.35
C ILE A 5 22.01 -48.81 37.18
N ASP A 6 21.84 -47.74 37.97
CA ASP A 6 20.63 -47.49 38.78
C ASP A 6 19.44 -47.15 37.86
N TRP A 7 18.91 -48.15 37.18
CA TRP A 7 17.83 -48.06 36.18
C TRP A 7 16.61 -47.26 36.67
N LYS A 8 16.31 -47.33 37.97
CA LYS A 8 15.22 -46.59 38.62
C LYS A 8 15.40 -45.06 38.50
N LYS A 9 16.64 -44.56 38.57
CA LYS A 9 16.94 -43.11 38.46
C LYS A 9 16.74 -42.62 37.02
N TYR A 10 17.15 -43.41 36.03
CA TYR A 10 16.95 -43.07 34.62
C TYR A 10 15.48 -43.04 34.21
N LEU A 11 14.65 -43.95 34.76
CA LEU A 11 13.21 -44.00 34.47
C LEU A 11 12.47 -42.78 35.04
N ILE A 12 12.87 -42.30 36.23
CA ILE A 12 12.30 -41.09 36.83
C ILE A 12 12.65 -39.85 36.00
N VAL A 13 13.90 -39.74 35.56
CA VAL A 13 14.34 -38.62 34.70
C VAL A 13 13.58 -38.62 33.37
N LEU A 14 13.42 -39.79 32.74
CA LEU A 14 12.65 -39.93 31.50
C LEU A 14 11.21 -39.43 31.63
N LEU A 15 10.53 -39.77 32.73
CA LEU A 15 9.16 -39.31 33.00
C LEU A 15 9.07 -37.80 33.19
N ILE A 16 10.01 -37.21 33.93
CA ILE A 16 10.06 -35.76 34.15
C ILE A 16 10.31 -35.03 32.82
N THR A 17 11.28 -35.48 32.03
CA THR A 17 11.58 -34.88 30.72
C THR A 17 10.38 -35.02 29.78
N THR A 18 9.73 -36.18 29.75
CA THR A 18 8.54 -36.42 28.93
C THR A 18 7.40 -35.49 29.34
N GLY A 19 7.15 -35.33 30.64
CA GLY A 19 6.14 -34.39 31.15
C GLY A 19 6.42 -32.95 30.72
N LEU A 20 7.67 -32.50 30.79
CA LEU A 20 8.08 -31.15 30.35
C LEU A 20 7.86 -30.94 28.85
N PHE A 21 8.19 -31.94 28.02
CA PHE A 21 7.93 -31.86 26.57
C PHE A 21 6.44 -31.85 26.25
N PHE A 22 5.63 -32.72 26.87
CA PHE A 22 4.19 -32.74 26.64
C PHE A 22 3.50 -31.45 27.08
N THR A 23 3.89 -30.90 28.22
CA THR A 23 3.37 -29.61 28.70
C THR A 23 3.75 -28.47 27.77
N ALA A 24 4.99 -28.41 27.30
CA ALA A 24 5.43 -27.40 26.33
C ALA A 24 4.69 -27.52 24.98
N ILE A 25 4.52 -28.75 24.46
CA ILE A 25 3.78 -29.01 23.21
C ILE A 25 2.30 -28.63 23.36
N TYR A 26 1.68 -29.01 24.48
CA TYR A 26 0.29 -28.67 24.77
C TYR A 26 0.08 -27.15 24.86
N LEU A 27 0.96 -26.45 25.59
CA LEU A 27 0.91 -24.99 25.70
C LEU A 27 1.13 -24.32 24.34
N SER A 28 2.10 -24.80 23.56
CA SER A 28 2.39 -24.30 22.21
C SER A 28 1.19 -24.46 21.27
N ASN A 29 0.52 -25.61 21.31
CA ASN A 29 -0.67 -25.87 20.49
C ASN A 29 -1.85 -25.01 20.96
N TYR A 30 -2.07 -24.86 22.27
CA TYR A 30 -3.11 -23.99 22.82
C TYR A 30 -2.93 -22.51 22.42
N PHE A 31 -1.69 -22.01 22.45
CA PHE A 31 -1.38 -20.65 21.95
C PHE A 31 -1.43 -20.56 20.42
N GLY A 32 -1.07 -21.63 19.71
CA GLY A 32 -1.20 -21.74 18.25
C GLY A 32 -2.65 -21.65 17.78
N ASP A 33 -3.56 -22.38 18.42
CA ASP A 33 -4.99 -22.40 18.10
C ASP A 33 -5.68 -21.06 18.42
N LYS A 34 -5.23 -20.36 19.47
CA LYS A 34 -5.66 -18.97 19.74
C LYS A 34 -5.22 -18.01 18.63
N LYS A 35 -4.02 -18.19 18.08
CA LYS A 35 -3.48 -17.39 16.97
C LYS A 35 -4.21 -17.70 15.64
N ILE A 36 -4.59 -18.95 15.39
CA ILE A 36 -5.36 -19.38 14.21
C ILE A 36 -6.81 -18.88 14.26
N ASN A 37 -7.44 -18.86 15.44
CA ASN A 37 -8.79 -18.28 15.56
C ASN A 37 -8.80 -16.77 15.38
N GLN A 38 -7.73 -16.05 15.76
CA GLN A 38 -7.56 -14.63 15.44
C GLN A 38 -7.40 -14.36 13.94
N LEU A 39 -6.84 -15.30 13.17
CA LEU A 39 -6.74 -15.19 11.71
C LEU A 39 -8.09 -15.32 10.99
N LYS A 40 -9.04 -16.11 11.53
CA LYS A 40 -10.42 -16.16 11.00
C LYS A 40 -11.19 -14.86 11.28
N THR A 41 -11.01 -14.27 12.47
CA THR A 41 -11.63 -12.98 12.82
C THR A 41 -11.17 -11.84 11.91
N ILE A 42 -9.94 -11.88 11.40
CA ILE A 42 -9.42 -10.87 10.45
C ILE A 42 -10.15 -10.91 9.11
N GLN A 43 -10.56 -12.09 8.61
CA GLN A 43 -11.29 -12.19 7.33
C GLN A 43 -12.72 -11.64 7.43
N ASP A 44 -13.44 -11.96 8.49
CA ASP A 44 -14.84 -11.51 8.68
C ASP A 44 -14.92 -10.01 8.98
N GLN A 45 -13.99 -9.47 9.77
CA GLN A 45 -13.92 -8.04 10.04
C GLN A 45 -13.63 -7.25 8.76
N ILE A 46 -12.85 -7.81 7.84
CA ILE A 46 -12.46 -7.12 6.61
C ILE A 46 -13.53 -7.22 5.53
N ALA A 47 -14.31 -8.30 5.48
CA ALA A 47 -15.52 -8.33 4.66
C ALA A 47 -16.50 -7.21 5.07
N ILE A 48 -16.65 -7.00 6.38
CA ILE A 48 -17.45 -5.91 6.93
C ILE A 48 -16.83 -4.54 6.62
N ASP A 49 -15.52 -4.37 6.80
CA ASP A 49 -14.84 -3.09 6.50
C ASP A 49 -14.91 -2.77 5.00
N ILE A 50 -14.75 -3.77 4.11
CA ILE A 50 -14.89 -3.60 2.65
C ILE A 50 -16.32 -3.19 2.29
N LEU A 51 -17.33 -3.86 2.85
CA LEU A 51 -18.74 -3.57 2.59
C LEU A 51 -19.13 -2.20 3.18
N SER A 52 -18.58 -1.87 4.34
CA SER A 52 -18.73 -0.56 4.99
C SER A 52 -18.12 0.54 4.13
N SER A 53 -16.88 0.37 3.65
CA SER A 53 -16.24 1.31 2.71
C SER A 53 -16.98 1.41 1.37
N GLU A 54 -17.57 0.32 0.87
CA GLU A 54 -18.42 0.35 -0.34
C GLU A 54 -19.71 1.15 -0.12
N THR A 55 -20.33 0.97 1.05
CA THR A 55 -21.51 1.73 1.45
C THR A 55 -21.17 3.21 1.59
N GLN A 56 -20.08 3.53 2.28
CA GLN A 56 -19.59 4.89 2.42
C GLN A 56 -19.26 5.52 1.07
N PHE A 57 -18.57 4.79 0.18
CA PHE A 57 -18.30 5.23 -1.19
C PHE A 57 -19.60 5.55 -1.93
N SER A 58 -20.60 4.67 -1.86
CA SER A 58 -21.89 4.87 -2.52
C SER A 58 -22.59 6.14 -1.99
N LEU A 59 -22.62 6.32 -0.67
CA LEU A 59 -23.17 7.51 -0.02
C LEU A 59 -22.43 8.80 -0.42
N LEU A 60 -21.10 8.78 -0.39
CA LEU A 60 -20.27 9.93 -0.78
C LEU A 60 -20.44 10.29 -2.25
N SER A 61 -20.59 9.28 -3.10
CA SER A 61 -20.85 9.47 -4.53
C SER A 61 -22.20 10.15 -4.78
N GLU A 62 -23.14 10.04 -3.84
CA GLU A 62 -24.47 10.67 -3.88
C GLU A 62 -24.50 12.09 -3.30
N LEU A 63 -23.55 12.46 -2.41
CA LEU A 63 -23.49 13.78 -1.78
C LEU A 63 -23.40 14.95 -2.78
N SER A 64 -23.90 16.11 -2.35
CA SER A 64 -23.86 17.34 -3.14
C SER A 64 -22.44 17.88 -3.32
N CYS A 65 -22.14 18.49 -4.46
CA CYS A 65 -20.80 18.98 -4.80
C CYS A 65 -20.23 20.10 -3.90
N LYS A 66 -21.01 20.56 -2.91
CA LYS A 66 -20.69 21.70 -2.05
C LYS A 66 -19.77 21.35 -0.86
N ASN A 67 -19.64 20.07 -0.53
CA ASN A 67 -18.88 19.57 0.63
C ASN A 67 -17.75 18.59 0.26
N ILE A 68 -17.18 18.70 -0.96
CA ILE A 68 -16.20 17.74 -1.49
C ILE A 68 -14.78 17.99 -0.98
N SER A 69 -14.49 19.17 -0.43
CA SER A 69 -13.16 19.48 0.10
C SER A 69 -12.81 18.50 1.22
N ASP A 70 -11.84 17.63 0.94
CA ASP A 70 -11.29 16.58 1.81
C ASP A 70 -12.06 15.24 1.90
N ALA A 71 -12.98 14.98 0.97
CA ALA A 71 -13.81 13.77 1.01
C ALA A 71 -13.02 12.44 0.81
N VAL A 72 -12.56 11.95 1.96
CA VAL A 72 -12.58 10.58 2.48
C VAL A 72 -11.52 9.61 1.92
N PHE A 73 -10.77 9.02 2.85
CA PHE A 73 -9.73 7.99 2.69
C PHE A 73 -8.28 8.45 2.48
N SER A 74 -7.97 9.75 2.43
CA SER A 74 -6.55 10.17 2.35
C SER A 74 -5.76 9.78 3.61
N SER A 75 -6.37 9.89 4.80
CA SER A 75 -5.79 9.53 6.09
C SER A 75 -5.58 8.02 6.23
N GLU A 76 -6.60 7.23 5.91
CA GLU A 76 -6.56 5.78 6.01
C GLU A 76 -5.60 5.17 4.98
N LEU A 77 -5.59 5.70 3.75
CA LEU A 77 -4.59 5.32 2.75
C LEU A 77 -3.18 5.69 3.18
N ALA A 78 -2.98 6.87 3.78
CA ALA A 78 -1.67 7.29 4.27
C ALA A 78 -1.18 6.40 5.43
N GLU A 79 -2.05 6.13 6.41
CA GLU A 79 -1.73 5.25 7.54
C GLU A 79 -1.41 3.82 7.06
N LEU A 80 -2.26 3.27 6.19
CA LEU A 80 -2.08 1.92 5.66
C LEU A 80 -0.83 1.82 4.78
N GLY A 81 -0.55 2.85 3.98
CA GLY A 81 0.66 2.97 3.18
C GLY A 81 1.92 2.95 4.05
N ASN A 82 1.97 3.79 5.08
CA ASN A 82 3.10 3.84 6.03
C ASN A 82 3.28 2.50 6.75
N LYS A 83 2.18 1.86 7.15
CA LYS A 83 2.22 0.54 7.80
C LYS A 83 2.71 -0.54 6.85
N LEU A 84 2.33 -0.48 5.57
CA LEU A 84 2.78 -1.42 4.55
C LEU A 84 4.28 -1.26 4.29
N GLU A 85 4.76 -0.03 4.11
CA GLU A 85 6.18 0.28 3.91
C GLU A 85 7.02 -0.26 5.07
N TRP A 86 6.66 0.09 6.31
CA TRP A 86 7.33 -0.43 7.50
C TRP A 86 7.31 -1.96 7.57
N SER A 87 6.17 -2.59 7.25
CA SER A 87 6.05 -4.05 7.31
C SER A 87 6.88 -4.74 6.23
N GLN A 88 6.98 -4.15 5.04
CA GLN A 88 7.80 -4.68 3.94
C GLN A 88 9.30 -4.61 4.27
N GLU A 89 9.75 -3.50 4.86
CA GLU A 89 11.15 -3.33 5.27
C GLU A 89 11.56 -4.26 6.42
N ASN A 90 10.67 -4.47 7.40
CA ASN A 90 11.02 -5.16 8.65
C ASN A 90 10.66 -6.64 8.67
N LEU A 91 9.57 -7.04 8.00
CA LEU A 91 9.05 -8.41 8.03
C LEU A 91 9.25 -9.16 6.71
N GLY A 92 9.47 -8.45 5.61
CA GLY A 92 9.65 -9.03 4.29
C GLY A 92 8.38 -9.65 3.71
N ALA A 93 8.52 -10.72 2.92
CA ALA A 93 7.41 -11.34 2.19
C ALA A 93 6.64 -12.36 3.06
N THR A 94 5.92 -11.88 4.08
CA THR A 94 5.04 -12.72 4.91
C THR A 94 3.60 -12.76 4.37
N SER A 95 2.79 -13.70 4.87
CA SER A 95 1.36 -13.78 4.58
C SER A 95 0.61 -12.50 4.97
N GLU A 96 1.00 -11.89 6.09
CA GLU A 96 0.40 -10.66 6.61
C GLU A 96 0.74 -9.46 5.70
N VAL A 97 1.99 -9.37 5.23
CA VAL A 97 2.41 -8.32 4.30
C VAL A 97 1.73 -8.47 2.95
N SER A 98 1.65 -9.69 2.42
CA SER A 98 0.90 -9.96 1.17
C SER A 98 -0.58 -9.58 1.32
N TYR A 99 -1.17 -9.90 2.47
CA TYR A 99 -2.54 -9.54 2.77
C TYR A 99 -2.75 -8.03 2.85
N LEU A 100 -1.88 -7.33 3.59
CA LEU A 100 -1.92 -5.88 3.73
C LEU A 100 -1.79 -5.17 2.37
N LYS A 101 -0.92 -5.69 1.49
CA LYS A 101 -0.74 -5.21 0.12
C LYS A 101 -2.00 -5.37 -0.74
N LYS A 102 -2.69 -6.52 -0.63
CA LYS A 102 -3.99 -6.73 -1.32
C LYS A 102 -5.04 -5.73 -0.82
N TYR A 103 -5.13 -5.54 0.49
CA TYR A 103 -6.07 -4.59 1.10
C TYR A 103 -5.79 -3.14 0.69
N TYR A 104 -4.52 -2.71 0.74
CA TYR A 104 -4.08 -1.40 0.29
C TYR A 104 -4.39 -1.16 -1.20
N SER A 105 -4.15 -2.17 -2.06
CA SER A 105 -4.48 -2.10 -3.49
C SER A 105 -5.99 -1.90 -3.71
N LEU A 106 -6.85 -2.61 -2.97
CA LEU A 106 -8.31 -2.44 -3.07
C LEU A 106 -8.75 -1.03 -2.67
N LEU A 107 -8.20 -0.47 -1.59
CA LEU A 107 -8.55 0.88 -1.15
C LEU A 107 -8.12 1.93 -2.19
N GLN A 108 -6.94 1.78 -2.80
CA GLN A 108 -6.49 2.67 -3.88
C GLN A 108 -7.43 2.62 -5.10
N ILE A 109 -7.88 1.42 -5.50
CA ILE A 109 -8.85 1.27 -6.60
C ILE A 109 -10.15 1.98 -6.27
N LYS A 110 -10.65 1.82 -5.03
CA LYS A 110 -11.87 2.50 -4.57
C LYS A 110 -11.68 4.01 -4.58
N ASP A 111 -10.61 4.55 -3.99
CA ASP A 111 -10.37 6.00 -4.01
C ASP A 111 -10.28 6.56 -5.44
N TYR A 112 -9.58 5.86 -6.35
CA TYR A 112 -9.52 6.22 -7.76
C TYR A 112 -10.91 6.31 -8.41
N LEU A 113 -11.74 5.27 -8.25
CA LEU A 113 -13.09 5.25 -8.82
C LEU A 113 -13.97 6.37 -8.24
N LEU A 114 -13.79 6.69 -6.95
CA LEU A 114 -14.57 7.73 -6.27
C LEU A 114 -14.18 9.08 -6.84
N ALA A 115 -12.88 9.36 -6.84
CA ALA A 115 -12.33 10.62 -7.27
C ALA A 115 -12.62 10.86 -8.77
N LYS A 116 -12.52 9.82 -9.62
CA LYS A 116 -12.92 9.90 -11.04
C LYS A 116 -14.40 10.25 -11.20
N ARG A 117 -15.30 9.61 -10.41
CA ARG A 117 -16.74 9.89 -10.47
C ARG A 117 -17.08 11.30 -9.98
N ILE A 118 -16.45 11.74 -8.90
CA ILE A 118 -16.59 13.09 -8.34
C ILE A 118 -16.09 14.13 -9.34
N SER A 119 -14.91 13.91 -9.92
CA SER A 119 -14.33 14.80 -10.94
C SER A 119 -15.28 14.97 -12.13
N ALA A 120 -15.83 13.86 -12.64
CA ALA A 120 -16.80 13.88 -13.74
C ALA A 120 -18.12 14.58 -13.38
N ARG A 121 -18.66 14.33 -12.19
CA ARG A 121 -19.97 14.88 -11.77
C ARG A 121 -19.90 16.36 -11.39
N CYS A 122 -18.84 16.76 -10.70
CA CYS A 122 -18.73 18.07 -10.08
C CYS A 122 -17.82 19.03 -10.85
N GLY A 123 -17.24 18.59 -11.97
CA GLY A 123 -16.35 19.42 -12.80
C GLY A 123 -15.03 19.78 -12.10
N VAL A 124 -14.66 19.05 -11.06
CA VAL A 124 -13.37 19.23 -10.37
C VAL A 124 -12.28 18.65 -11.25
N LYS A 125 -11.28 19.45 -11.58
CA LYS A 125 -10.13 18.99 -12.34
C LYS A 125 -9.18 18.23 -11.42
N SER A 126 -9.06 16.94 -11.64
CA SER A 126 -8.12 16.08 -10.93
C SER A 126 -7.36 15.26 -11.96
N ALA A 127 -6.04 15.16 -11.77
CA ALA A 127 -5.19 14.32 -12.60
C ALA A 127 -4.99 12.99 -11.86
N PHE A 128 -5.19 11.88 -12.58
CA PHE A 128 -5.04 10.55 -12.02
C PHE A 128 -3.97 9.79 -12.80
N ILE A 129 -3.02 9.22 -12.06
CA ILE A 129 -2.00 8.30 -12.61
C ILE A 129 -2.21 6.94 -11.96
N LEU A 130 -2.47 5.93 -12.77
CA LEU A 130 -2.43 4.53 -12.35
C LEU A 130 -1.04 3.99 -12.70
N TYR A 131 -0.19 3.82 -11.70
CA TYR A 131 1.16 3.33 -11.85
C TYR A 131 1.20 1.82 -11.58
N PHE A 132 1.72 1.06 -12.52
CA PHE A 132 1.93 -0.38 -12.42
C PHE A 132 3.43 -0.67 -12.32
N TYR A 133 3.80 -1.42 -11.30
CA TYR A 133 5.18 -1.74 -10.97
C TYR A 133 5.36 -3.19 -10.54
N THR A 134 6.60 -3.61 -10.32
CA THR A 134 6.94 -4.91 -9.73
C THR A 134 8.17 -4.74 -8.85
N THR A 135 8.70 -5.84 -8.31
CA THR A 135 9.90 -5.82 -7.47
C THR A 135 11.12 -5.29 -8.23
N ALA A 136 12.08 -4.71 -7.51
CA ALA A 136 13.32 -4.18 -8.09
C ALA A 136 14.13 -5.24 -8.87
N VAL A 137 14.00 -6.52 -8.51
CA VAL A 137 14.62 -7.66 -9.21
C VAL A 137 14.07 -7.79 -10.64
N ASN A 138 12.78 -7.56 -10.83
CA ASN A 138 12.10 -7.69 -12.10
C ASN A 138 12.01 -6.37 -12.87
N CYS A 139 12.19 -5.23 -12.19
CA CYS A 139 12.10 -3.91 -12.79
C CYS A 139 12.95 -2.89 -12.00
N THR A 140 14.17 -2.64 -12.47
CA THR A 140 15.07 -1.66 -11.85
C THR A 140 14.53 -0.23 -11.96
N LEU A 141 14.00 0.12 -13.13
CA LEU A 141 13.46 1.44 -13.41
C LEU A 141 12.15 1.76 -12.66
N CYS A 142 11.48 0.76 -12.08
CA CYS A 142 10.26 0.98 -11.32
C CYS A 142 10.50 1.79 -10.03
N GLN A 143 11.69 1.65 -9.42
CA GLN A 143 12.03 2.43 -8.25
C GLN A 143 12.27 3.89 -8.61
N GLU A 144 12.98 4.14 -9.72
CA GLU A 144 13.23 5.49 -10.23
C GLU A 144 11.92 6.20 -10.61
N GLU A 145 11.02 5.50 -11.32
CA GLU A 145 9.70 6.04 -11.67
C GLU A 145 8.87 6.39 -10.42
N SER A 146 8.92 5.55 -9.38
CA SER A 146 8.23 5.82 -8.12
C SER A 146 8.73 7.10 -7.43
N LEU A 147 10.02 7.41 -7.56
CA LEU A 147 10.59 8.66 -7.04
C LEU A 147 10.09 9.87 -7.84
N VAL A 148 10.10 9.78 -9.17
CA VAL A 148 9.57 10.82 -10.07
C VAL A 148 8.11 11.12 -9.73
N LEU A 149 7.27 10.09 -9.60
CA LEU A 149 5.86 10.22 -9.24
C LEU A 149 5.64 10.83 -7.85
N SER A 150 6.50 10.49 -6.88
CA SER A 150 6.46 11.07 -5.54
C SER A 150 6.77 12.56 -5.56
N THR A 151 7.76 12.98 -6.34
CA THR A 151 8.10 14.39 -6.56
C THR A 151 6.94 15.15 -7.20
N LEU A 152 6.30 14.58 -8.23
CA LEU A 152 5.15 15.20 -8.88
C LEU A 152 3.95 15.35 -7.95
N ARG A 153 3.64 14.32 -7.15
CA ARG A 153 2.55 14.37 -6.16
C ARG A 153 2.80 15.44 -5.09
N ALA A 154 4.05 15.61 -4.66
CA ALA A 154 4.41 16.67 -3.73
C ALA A 154 4.25 18.07 -4.34
N LYS A 155 4.53 18.21 -5.64
CA LYS A 155 4.46 19.48 -6.37
C LYS A 155 3.00 19.88 -6.70
N TYR A 156 2.16 18.90 -7.05
CA TYR A 156 0.77 19.08 -7.49
C TYR A 156 -0.20 18.34 -6.56
N PRO A 157 -0.78 19.00 -5.56
CA PRO A 157 -1.71 18.36 -4.61
C PRO A 157 -2.96 17.75 -5.26
N GLU A 158 -3.38 18.27 -6.41
CA GLU A 158 -4.50 17.75 -7.19
C GLU A 158 -4.13 16.56 -8.11
N LEU A 159 -2.85 16.19 -8.16
CA LEU A 159 -2.37 14.99 -8.81
C LEU A 159 -2.45 13.81 -7.84
N ARG A 160 -3.23 12.80 -8.20
CA ARG A 160 -3.33 11.54 -7.47
C ARG A 160 -2.60 10.44 -8.21
N VAL A 161 -1.69 9.78 -7.50
CA VAL A 161 -0.94 8.63 -7.99
C VAL A 161 -1.38 7.40 -7.21
N TYR A 162 -1.82 6.37 -7.92
CA TYR A 162 -2.19 5.08 -7.36
C TYR A 162 -1.25 4.01 -7.89
N SER A 163 -0.58 3.31 -7.00
CA SER A 163 0.48 2.35 -7.34
C SER A 163 0.01 0.92 -7.11
N PHE A 164 0.10 0.10 -8.15
CA PHE A 164 -0.33 -1.29 -8.15
C PHE A 164 0.84 -2.20 -8.51
N ASP A 165 1.15 -3.14 -7.62
CA ASP A 165 2.15 -4.15 -7.93
C ASP A 165 1.53 -5.24 -8.81
N TYR A 166 2.12 -5.44 -9.98
CA TYR A 166 1.75 -6.39 -11.02
C TYR A 166 1.66 -7.83 -10.50
N SER A 167 2.50 -8.19 -9.53
CA SER A 167 2.54 -9.53 -8.92
C SER A 167 1.46 -9.76 -7.85
N THR A 168 0.65 -8.75 -7.54
CA THR A 168 -0.40 -8.88 -6.52
C THR A 168 -1.50 -9.80 -7.00
N ASP A 169 -1.64 -10.93 -6.32
CA ASP A 169 -2.73 -11.90 -6.51
C ASP A 169 -4.07 -11.32 -6.01
N LEU A 170 -4.64 -10.40 -6.79
CA LEU A 170 -5.91 -9.73 -6.52
C LEU A 170 -6.66 -9.57 -7.85
N SER A 171 -7.90 -10.10 -7.89
CA SER A 171 -8.71 -10.09 -9.11
C SER A 171 -8.95 -8.68 -9.66
N ALA A 172 -9.13 -7.69 -8.79
CA ALA A 172 -9.33 -6.30 -9.21
C ALA A 172 -8.11 -5.72 -9.94
N VAL A 173 -6.90 -5.95 -9.42
CA VAL A 173 -5.64 -5.53 -10.08
C VAL A 173 -5.46 -6.27 -11.39
N THR A 174 -5.74 -7.58 -11.41
CA THR A 174 -5.68 -8.41 -12.63
C THR A 174 -6.60 -7.86 -13.72
N SER A 175 -7.83 -7.49 -13.37
CA SER A 175 -8.78 -6.87 -14.31
C SER A 175 -8.26 -5.54 -14.85
N MET A 176 -7.65 -4.70 -14.01
CA MET A 176 -7.05 -3.44 -14.49
C MET A 176 -5.91 -3.68 -15.48
N LEU A 177 -5.02 -4.62 -15.19
CA LEU A 177 -3.94 -5.01 -16.12
C LEU A 177 -4.50 -5.48 -17.47
N GLN A 178 -5.60 -6.25 -17.46
CA GLN A 178 -6.26 -6.72 -18.68
C GLN A 178 -6.95 -5.60 -19.46
N ILE A 179 -7.69 -4.72 -18.79
CA ILE A 179 -8.39 -3.58 -19.38
C ILE A 179 -7.40 -2.66 -20.10
N TYR A 180 -6.29 -2.34 -19.44
CA TYR A 180 -5.25 -1.46 -19.98
C TYR A 180 -4.17 -2.20 -20.78
N LYS A 181 -4.30 -3.52 -20.93
CA LYS A 181 -3.38 -4.39 -21.70
C LYS A 181 -1.91 -4.27 -21.24
N ILE A 182 -1.68 -4.10 -19.94
CA ILE A 182 -0.35 -3.98 -19.35
C ILE A 182 0.31 -5.35 -19.27
N LYS A 183 1.52 -5.44 -19.80
CA LYS A 183 2.34 -6.66 -19.79
C LYS A 183 3.50 -6.50 -18.79
N ASP A 184 3.90 -7.59 -18.16
CA ASP A 184 5.04 -7.63 -17.23
C ASP A 184 6.33 -7.10 -17.89
N THR A 185 6.56 -7.43 -19.16
CA THR A 185 7.73 -6.97 -19.94
C THR A 185 7.71 -5.48 -20.29
N ALA A 186 6.63 -4.76 -19.98
CA ALA A 186 6.44 -3.35 -20.31
C ALA A 186 6.44 -2.46 -19.05
N LEU A 187 6.81 -3.00 -17.89
CA LEU A 187 6.96 -2.25 -16.65
C LEU A 187 8.28 -1.43 -16.64
N PRO A 188 8.32 -0.25 -16.00
CA PRO A 188 7.20 0.44 -15.36
C PRO A 188 6.15 0.88 -16.38
N ALA A 189 4.88 0.85 -16.01
CA ALA A 189 3.80 1.30 -16.88
C ALA A 189 2.85 2.23 -16.13
N MET A 190 2.30 3.21 -16.84
CA MET A 190 1.37 4.18 -16.28
C MET A 190 0.17 4.36 -17.17
N VAL A 191 -0.98 4.65 -16.56
CA VAL A 191 -2.18 5.09 -17.27
C VAL A 191 -2.53 6.50 -16.82
N ILE A 192 -2.62 7.42 -17.78
CA ILE A 192 -2.94 8.83 -17.55
C ILE A 192 -4.01 9.23 -18.57
N ASP A 193 -5.19 9.60 -18.11
CA ASP A 193 -6.36 9.91 -18.96
C ASP A 193 -6.64 8.83 -20.02
N ASP A 194 -6.72 7.56 -19.57
CA ASP A 194 -6.91 6.36 -20.39
C ASP A 194 -5.80 6.07 -21.43
N SER A 195 -4.77 6.92 -21.51
CA SER A 195 -3.57 6.69 -22.33
C SER A 195 -2.53 5.88 -21.55
N VAL A 196 -1.98 4.84 -22.20
CA VAL A 196 -0.99 3.93 -21.60
C VAL A 196 0.41 4.38 -21.99
N PHE A 197 1.25 4.57 -20.97
CA PHE A 197 2.68 4.84 -21.09
C PHE A 197 3.44 3.62 -20.59
N SER A 198 4.44 3.18 -21.33
CA SER A 198 5.29 2.05 -20.96
C SER A 198 6.75 2.47 -20.94
N GLY A 199 7.51 1.90 -20.02
CA GLY A 199 8.87 2.31 -19.74
C GLY A 199 8.95 3.58 -18.90
N PHE A 200 10.16 3.84 -18.42
CA PHE A 200 10.47 4.97 -17.56
C PHE A 200 10.21 6.32 -18.26
N GLN A 201 9.64 7.25 -17.52
CA GLN A 201 9.42 8.64 -17.92
C GLN A 201 10.21 9.57 -17.02
N THR A 202 10.94 10.51 -17.62
CA THR A 202 11.63 11.52 -16.82
C THR A 202 10.64 12.49 -16.20
N LEU A 203 11.06 13.14 -15.11
CA LEU A 203 10.26 14.15 -14.42
C LEU A 203 9.80 15.25 -15.38
N GLU A 204 10.67 15.73 -16.27
CA GLU A 204 10.37 16.81 -17.20
C GLU A 204 9.31 16.40 -18.22
N ASN A 205 9.45 15.20 -18.81
CA ASN A 205 8.51 14.68 -19.80
C ASN A 205 7.12 14.49 -19.19
N LEU A 206 7.08 13.87 -18.01
CA LEU A 206 5.84 13.56 -17.32
C LEU A 206 5.15 14.84 -16.80
N GLU A 207 5.93 15.78 -16.26
CA GLU A 207 5.43 17.09 -15.81
C GLU A 207 4.83 17.90 -16.97
N ALA A 208 5.52 17.95 -18.12
CA ALA A 208 5.03 18.65 -19.30
C ALA A 208 3.69 18.06 -19.79
N TYR A 209 3.57 16.72 -19.81
CA TYR A 209 2.34 16.03 -20.18
C TYR A 209 1.18 16.35 -19.22
N ILE A 210 1.43 16.27 -17.91
CA ILE A 210 0.40 16.52 -16.88
C ILE A 210 -0.06 17.97 -16.90
N LYS A 211 0.86 18.94 -16.99
CA LYS A 211 0.53 20.36 -17.09
C LYS A 211 -0.30 20.66 -18.33
N GLY A 212 0.09 20.10 -19.49
CA GLY A 212 -0.62 20.27 -20.75
C GLY A 212 -2.04 19.69 -20.71
N SER A 213 -2.19 18.51 -20.12
CA SER A 213 -3.47 17.77 -20.12
C SER A 213 -4.46 18.30 -19.07
N PHE A 214 -3.99 18.68 -17.89
CA PHE A 214 -4.88 18.96 -16.75
C PHE A 214 -4.88 20.41 -16.26
N LYS A 215 -3.98 21.28 -16.76
CA LYS A 215 -3.82 22.68 -16.31
C LYS A 215 -3.66 22.81 -14.80
N LEU A 216 -2.80 21.96 -14.23
CA LEU A 216 -2.51 21.88 -12.80
C LEU A 216 -1.86 23.17 -12.26
N GLN A 217 -2.14 23.51 -11.01
CA GLN A 217 -1.52 24.62 -10.30
C GLN A 217 -0.42 24.11 -9.37
N GLU A 218 0.76 24.72 -9.43
CA GLU A 218 1.83 24.38 -8.50
C GLU A 218 1.45 24.80 -7.08
N SER A 219 1.74 23.95 -6.10
CA SER A 219 1.71 24.36 -4.70
C SER A 219 2.81 25.40 -4.45
N ALA A 220 2.47 26.50 -3.78
CA ALA A 220 3.45 27.52 -3.42
C ALA A 220 4.47 26.92 -2.44
N THR A 221 5.70 26.71 -2.89
CA THR A 221 6.80 26.30 -2.01
C THR A 221 7.02 27.41 -0.97
N PRO A 222 7.17 27.10 0.34
CA PRO A 222 7.60 28.11 1.31
C PRO A 222 9.02 28.54 0.94
N ALA A 223 9.14 29.76 0.42
CA ALA A 223 10.42 30.39 0.15
C ALA A 223 11.26 30.38 1.45
N GLY A 224 12.40 29.69 1.40
CA GLY A 224 13.39 29.71 2.46
C GLY A 224 13.75 31.16 2.82
N ASN A 225 13.51 31.53 4.07
CA ASN A 225 13.88 32.83 4.63
C ASN A 225 15.41 32.92 4.74
N SER A 226 16.09 33.21 3.64
CA SER A 226 17.44 33.77 3.66
C SER A 226 17.33 35.24 4.06
N LYS A 227 17.19 35.51 5.36
CA LYS A 227 17.51 36.83 5.90
C LYS A 227 19.03 36.93 6.02
N SER A 228 19.65 37.55 5.01
CA SER A 228 20.96 38.17 5.14
C SER A 228 20.95 39.14 6.32
N SER A 229 21.66 38.79 7.39
CA SER A 229 21.95 39.69 8.50
C SER A 229 22.98 40.75 8.05
N PRO A 230 22.69 42.06 8.12
CA PRO A 230 23.71 43.06 7.92
C PRO A 230 24.56 43.18 9.20
N ALA A 231 25.85 42.92 9.06
CA ALA A 231 26.85 43.26 10.06
C ALA A 231 26.75 44.76 10.39
N LYS A 232 26.54 45.09 11.66
CA LYS A 232 26.61 46.46 12.16
C LYS A 232 27.78 46.55 13.13
N SER A 233 28.75 47.35 12.72
CA SER A 233 29.87 47.88 13.48
C SER A 233 29.43 48.58 14.77
N LEU A 234 30.02 48.18 15.89
CA LEU A 234 30.50 49.03 17.00
C LEU A 234 31.29 48.15 17.98
#